data_AF-A0A858WV65-F1
#
_entry.id   AF-A0A858WV65-F1
#
_cell.length_a   1.000
_cell.length_b   1.000
_cell.length_c   1.000
_cell.angle_alpha   90.00
_cell.angle_beta   90.00
_cell.angle_gamma   90.00
#
_symmetry.space_group_name_H-M   'P 1'
#
loop_
_entity.id
_entity.type
_entity.pdbx_description
1 polymer ?
#
loop_
_entity_poly.entity_id
_entity_poly.type
_entity_poly.pdbx_seq_one_letter_code
_entity_poly.pdbx_strand_id
1 'polypeptide(L)' 'MLCAECLRCGRRSIIGRGNTLADEREQPTPAPAERLRCDMCGGRRVRLVRTESPTAMIAFIAGRT' A
#
# COMPACT_ATOMS: atom_id res chain seq x y z
N MET A 1 4.85 1.97 -8.08
CA MET A 1 5.27 1.63 -6.69
C MET A 1 4.04 1.44 -5.82
N LEU A 2 4.13 0.67 -4.74
CA LEU A 2 2.99 0.38 -3.88
C LEU A 2 3.12 1.09 -2.53
N CYS A 3 2.11 1.90 -2.20
CA CYS A 3 1.94 2.56 -0.91
C CYS A 3 0.70 2.01 -0.19
N ALA A 4 0.64 2.23 1.12
CA ALA A 4 -0.49 1.90 1.96
C ALA A 4 -0.90 3.09 2.85
N GLU A 5 -2.19 3.24 3.09
CA GLU A 5 -2.76 4.19 4.04
C GLU A 5 -3.72 3.49 5.00
N CYS A 6 -3.54 3.67 6.29
CA CYS A 6 -4.50 3.23 7.29
C CYS A 6 -5.66 4.22 7.38
N LEU A 7 -6.87 3.78 7.04
CA LEU A 7 -8.08 4.59 7.12
C LEU A 7 -8.57 4.82 8.56
N ARG A 8 -7.89 4.22 9.56
CA ARG A 8 -8.20 4.41 10.98
C ARG A 8 -7.42 5.55 11.61
N CYS A 9 -6.11 5.61 11.37
CA CYS A 9 -5.22 6.61 11.98
C CYS A 9 -4.54 7.53 10.97
N GLY A 10 -4.82 7.37 9.67
CA GLY A 10 -4.23 8.16 8.59
C GLY A 10 -2.77 7.85 8.28
N ARG A 11 -2.17 6.83 8.94
CA ARG A 11 -0.75 6.50 8.75
C ARG A 11 -0.50 6.03 7.32
N ARG A 12 0.50 6.62 6.66
CA ARG A 12 0.93 6.29 5.30
C ARG A 12 2.29 5.60 5.32
N SER A 13 2.50 4.61 4.46
CA SER A 13 3.74 3.83 4.41
C SER A 13 4.03 3.35 2.98
N ILE A 14 5.31 3.14 2.67
CA ILE A 14 5.75 2.52 1.41
C ILE A 14 5.82 1.02 1.63
N ILE A 15 5.16 0.25 0.77
CA ILE A 15 5.18 -1.22 0.82
C ILE A 15 6.33 -1.76 -0.05
N GLY A 16 6.63 -1.12 -1.20
CA GLY A 16 7.79 -1.49 -2.00
C GLY A 16 7.86 -0.86 -3.39
N ARG A 17 9.08 -0.86 -3.95
CA ARG A 17 9.34 -0.73 -5.39
C ARG A 17 9.18 -2.14 -5.97
N GLY A 18 8.34 -2.30 -6.98
CA GLY A 18 8.00 -3.62 -7.51
C GLY A 18 9.25 -4.39 -7.92
N ASN A 19 9.67 -5.33 -7.08
CA ASN A 19 10.34 -6.58 -7.48
C ASN A 19 10.31 -7.67 -6.39
N THR A 20 9.32 -7.65 -5.50
CA THR A 20 9.02 -8.75 -4.56
C THR A 20 7.58 -9.25 -4.70
N LEU A 21 7.06 -9.18 -5.92
CA LEU A 21 5.90 -9.94 -6.40
C LEU A 21 6.27 -10.51 -7.78
N ALA A 22 7.33 -11.30 -7.82
CA ALA A 22 7.43 -12.28 -8.90
C ALA A 22 6.38 -13.36 -8.56
N ASP A 23 5.48 -13.60 -9.51
CA ASP A 23 4.42 -14.62 -9.47
C ASP A 23 3.08 -14.24 -8.82
N GLU A 24 2.38 -13.28 -9.41
CA GLU A 24 0.94 -13.46 -9.62
C GLU A 24 0.66 -13.12 -11.09
N ARG A 25 0.86 -14.14 -11.93
CA ARG A 25 0.24 -14.23 -13.24
C ARG A 25 -1.26 -13.94 -13.10
N GLU A 26 -1.75 -13.00 -13.91
CA GLU A 26 -2.99 -13.15 -14.65
C GLU A 26 -4.08 -14.00 -13.97
N GLN A 27 -4.83 -13.41 -13.03
CA GLN A 27 -6.16 -13.88 -12.66
C GLN A 27 -6.94 -12.80 -11.87
N PRO A 28 -8.22 -12.52 -12.20
CA PRO A 28 -9.09 -11.65 -11.42
C PRO A 28 -9.68 -12.47 -10.27
N THR A 29 -8.84 -12.97 -9.38
CA THR A 29 -9.27 -13.71 -8.20
C THR A 29 -8.78 -12.95 -6.99
N PRO A 30 -9.66 -12.56 -6.04
CA PRO A 30 -9.20 -11.88 -4.83
C PRO A 30 -8.51 -12.93 -3.95
N ALA A 31 -7.24 -13.22 -4.22
CA ALA A 31 -6.39 -13.89 -3.26
C ALA A 31 -6.51 -13.12 -1.94
N PRO A 32 -6.68 -13.79 -0.79
CA PRO A 32 -6.92 -13.11 0.45
C PRO A 32 -5.61 -12.40 0.78
N ALA A 33 -5.52 -11.11 0.44
CA ALA A 33 -4.54 -10.22 1.03
C ALA A 33 -4.59 -10.51 2.53
N GLU A 34 -3.57 -11.20 3.05
CA GLU A 34 -3.39 -11.37 4.47
C GLU A 34 -3.53 -9.97 5.04
N ARG A 35 -4.65 -9.75 5.74
CA ARG A 35 -5.26 -8.42 5.88
C ARG A 35 -4.22 -7.45 6.43
N LEU A 36 -3.65 -6.61 5.57
CA LEU A 36 -2.63 -5.62 5.92
C LEU A 36 -3.08 -4.89 7.18
N ARG A 37 -2.20 -4.87 8.18
CA ARG A 37 -2.45 -4.19 9.45
C ARG A 37 -1.56 -2.97 9.53
N CYS A 38 -2.07 -1.93 10.17
CA CYS A 38 -1.25 -0.80 10.54
C CYS A 38 -0.45 -1.16 11.80
N ASP A 39 0.88 -1.12 11.72
CA ASP A 39 1.76 -1.40 12.87
C ASP A 39 1.56 -0.42 14.04
N MET A 40 1.04 0.78 13.76
CA MET A 40 0.81 1.80 14.79
C MET A 40 -0.50 1.62 15.56
N CYS A 41 -1.58 1.15 14.92
CA CYS A 41 -2.92 1.11 15.54
C CYS A 41 -3.61 -0.26 15.48
N GLY A 42 -2.93 -1.27 14.92
CA GLY A 42 -3.45 -2.62 14.67
C GLY A 42 -4.64 -2.67 13.69
N GLY A 43 -5.01 -1.55 13.09
CA GLY A 43 -6.18 -1.43 12.22
C GLY A 43 -6.01 -2.23 10.93
N ARG A 44 -7.06 -2.97 10.54
CA ARG A 44 -7.12 -3.77 9.30
C ARG A 44 -7.72 -3.01 8.11
N ARG A 45 -8.19 -1.77 8.34
CA ARG A 45 -8.72 -0.90 7.30
C ARG A 45 -7.56 -0.16 6.63
N VAL A 46 -6.90 -0.84 5.70
CA VAL A 46 -5.76 -0.32 4.94
C VAL A 46 -6.14 -0.21 3.47
N ARG A 47 -5.87 0.94 2.87
CA ARG A 47 -6.04 1.22 1.44
C ARG A 47 -4.69 1.16 0.76
N LEU A 48 -4.58 0.36 -0.30
CA LEU A 48 -3.40 0.33 -1.16
C LEU A 48 -3.51 1.41 -2.23
N VAL A 49 -2.42 2.13 -2.47
CA VAL A 49 -2.33 3.19 -3.47
C VAL A 49 -1.13 2.90 -4.36
N ARG A 50 -1.40 2.73 -5.66
CA ARG A 50 -0.34 2.61 -6.68
C ARG A 50 0.08 4.00 -7.11
N THR A 51 1.39 4.28 -7.06
CA THR A 51 1.97 5.55 -7.48
C THR A 51 2.83 5.36 -8.73
N GLU A 52 2.73 6.31 -9.66
CA GLU A 52 3.36 6.24 -10.99
C GLU A 52 4.84 6.65 -10.97
N SER A 53 5.26 7.48 -10.02
CA SER A 53 6.63 8.00 -9.94
C SER A 53 7.14 8.12 -8.50
N PRO A 54 8.47 8.10 -8.26
CA PRO A 54 9.03 8.22 -6.92
C PRO A 54 8.62 9.54 -6.25
N THR A 55 8.47 10.61 -7.03
CA THR A 55 7.98 11.90 -6.57
C THR A 55 6.53 11.79 -6.06
N ALA A 56 5.65 11.09 -6.80
CA ALA A 56 4.27 10.84 -6.37
C ALA A 56 4.21 10.01 -5.08
N MET A 57 5.11 9.04 -4.92
CA MET A 57 5.25 8.26 -3.68
C MET A 57 5.64 9.15 -2.49
N ILE A 58 6.63 10.02 -2.65
CA ILE A 58 7.06 10.94 -1.59
C ILE A 58 5.94 11.91 -1.24
N ALA A 59 5.25 12.46 -2.26
CA ALA A 59 4.13 13.36 -2.06
C ALA A 59 2.99 12.69 -1.27
N PHE A 60 2.71 11.41 -1.57
CA PHE A 60 1.73 10.61 -0.83
C PHE A 60 2.05 10.49 0.66
N ILE A 61 3.27 10.08 0.99
CA ILE A 61 3.69 9.92 2.40
C ILE A 61 3.69 11.25 3.13
N ALA A 62 4.05 12.33 2.42
CA ALA A 62 4.10 13.68 2.96
C ALA A 62 2.72 14.33 3.16
N GLY A 63 1.60 13.67 2.81
CA GLY A 63 0.29 14.28 2.98
C GLY A 63 -0.15 15.20 1.85
N ARG A 64 0.58 15.26 0.72
CA ARG A 64 0.46 16.30 -0.31
C ARG A 64 -0.23 15.85 -1.61
N THR A 65 -0.91 14.70 -1.56
CA THR A 65 -1.67 14.09 -2.67
C THR A 65 -3.03 13.65 -2.17
#